data_AF-A0A511A9T9-F1
#
_entry.id   AF-A0A511A9T9-F1
#
_cell.length_a   1.000
_cell.length_b   1.000
_cell.length_c   1.000
_cell.angle_alpha   90.00
_cell.angle_beta   90.00
_cell.angle_gamma   90.00
#
_symmetry.space_group_name_H-M   'P 1'
#
loop_
_entity.id
_entity.type
_entity.pdbx_description
1 polymer ?
#
loop_
_entity_poly.entity_id
_entity_poly.type
_entity_poly.pdbx_seq_one_letter_code
_entity_poly.pdbx_strand_id
1 'polypeptide(L)'
;MSDEQQPRPEWIFPEEKKSNKGRIWLIVGLSALALAIIGVLLFFLIPRDGEPAPTTSPSASATTTPTSTPSPTATATSAPTPTTEPAPTQPPVPDPDLDTFRGQVQPRLDDATRGLQLVKDNMDLGAQIVDSLQNDAAALSDTPAPSSISDDWSDAVSQYASKLGELRAAYDNGTDLQAPLDAAGSALQKVRALVGL
;
A
#
# COMPACT_ATOMS: atom_id res chain seq x y z
N MET A 1 -31.02 18.10 -70.35
CA MET A 1 -30.14 16.98 -70.70
C MET A 1 -29.19 16.83 -69.53
N SER A 2 -29.51 15.88 -68.65
CA SER A 2 -28.80 15.65 -67.39
C SER A 2 -27.95 14.40 -67.58
N ASP A 3 -26.63 14.52 -67.50
CA ASP A 3 -25.71 13.38 -67.49
C ASP A 3 -25.28 13.13 -66.04
N GLU A 4 -25.82 12.06 -65.46
CA GLU A 4 -25.44 11.54 -64.15
C GLU A 4 -24.12 10.78 -64.26
N GLN A 5 -23.10 11.25 -63.54
CA GLN A 5 -21.78 10.64 -63.48
C GLN A 5 -21.79 9.49 -62.46
N GLN A 6 -21.93 8.25 -62.95
CA GLN A 6 -21.91 7.03 -62.11
C GLN A 6 -20.52 6.79 -61.50
N PRO A 7 -20.39 6.49 -60.19
CA PRO A 7 -19.10 6.22 -59.54
C PRO A 7 -18.55 4.83 -59.92
N ARG A 8 -17.24 4.77 -60.19
CA ARG A 8 -16.54 3.53 -60.59
C ARG A 8 -16.22 2.68 -59.34
N PRO A 9 -16.41 1.35 -59.37
CA PRO A 9 -16.08 0.46 -58.27
C PRO A 9 -14.54 0.33 -58.12
N GLU A 10 -14.03 0.80 -56.98
CA GLU A 10 -12.64 0.64 -56.55
C GLU A 10 -12.51 -0.62 -55.69
N TRP A 11 -11.69 -1.58 -56.13
CA TRP A 11 -11.42 -2.82 -55.41
C TRP A 11 -10.42 -2.57 -54.28
N ILE A 12 -10.88 -2.64 -53.02
CA ILE A 12 -10.00 -2.54 -51.85
C ILE A 12 -9.59 -3.96 -51.43
N PHE A 13 -8.31 -4.27 -51.52
CA PHE A 13 -7.74 -5.50 -50.97
C PHE A 13 -7.65 -5.36 -49.44
N PRO A 14 -8.21 -6.27 -48.63
CA PRO A 14 -8.01 -6.24 -47.18
C PRO A 14 -6.55 -6.60 -46.86
N GLU A 15 -5.89 -5.78 -46.03
CA GLU A 15 -4.53 -6.07 -45.56
C GLU A 15 -4.50 -7.39 -44.77
N GLU A 16 -3.58 -8.29 -45.13
CA GLU A 16 -3.38 -9.56 -44.44
C GLU A 16 -2.80 -9.34 -43.03
N LYS A 17 -3.59 -9.69 -42.01
CA LYS A 17 -3.23 -9.58 -40.59
C LYS A 17 -2.09 -10.54 -40.23
N LYS A 18 -0.88 -10.00 -40.03
CA LYS A 18 0.34 -10.74 -39.66
C LYS A 18 0.16 -11.46 -38.31
N SER A 19 0.39 -12.78 -38.27
CA SER A 19 0.14 -13.61 -37.07
C SER A 19 1.26 -13.51 -36.02
N ASN A 20 0.90 -13.31 -34.75
CA ASN A 20 1.81 -13.12 -33.62
C ASN A 20 2.21 -14.41 -32.90
N LYS A 21 2.23 -15.55 -33.61
CA LYS A 21 2.43 -16.89 -33.01
C LYS A 21 3.74 -17.03 -32.21
N GLY A 22 4.80 -16.34 -32.61
CA GLY A 22 6.08 -16.37 -31.89
C GLY A 22 6.06 -15.67 -30.53
N ARG A 23 5.33 -14.55 -30.41
CA ARG A 23 5.21 -13.81 -29.14
C ARG A 23 4.36 -14.58 -28.12
N ILE A 24 3.32 -15.24 -28.59
CA ILE A 24 2.43 -16.06 -27.75
C ILE A 24 3.23 -17.23 -27.13
N TRP A 25 4.09 -17.88 -27.91
CA TRP A 25 4.88 -19.01 -27.41
C TRP A 25 5.92 -18.59 -26.36
N LEU A 26 6.48 -17.38 -26.50
CA LEU A 26 7.41 -16.81 -25.52
C LEU A 26 6.73 -16.49 -24.18
N ILE A 27 5.51 -15.92 -24.23
CA ILE A 27 4.72 -15.61 -23.03
C ILE A 27 4.37 -16.90 -22.28
N VAL A 28 3.93 -17.93 -23.00
CA VAL A 28 3.59 -19.23 -22.40
C VAL A 28 4.80 -19.87 -21.72
N GLY A 29 5.98 -19.83 -22.35
CA GLY A 29 7.22 -20.34 -21.76
C GLY A 29 7.64 -19.58 -20.50
N LEU A 30 7.51 -18.25 -20.50
CA LEU A 30 7.88 -17.40 -19.36
C LEU A 30 6.92 -17.61 -18.17
N SER A 31 5.63 -17.71 -18.42
CA SER A 31 4.63 -17.99 -17.37
C SER A 31 4.84 -19.36 -16.72
N ALA A 32 5.17 -20.40 -17.49
CA ALA A 32 5.45 -21.72 -16.93
C ALA A 32 6.68 -21.71 -16.01
N LEU A 33 7.73 -20.97 -16.38
CA LEU A 33 8.94 -20.82 -15.57
C LEU A 33 8.68 -20.06 -14.26
N ALA A 34 7.88 -18.98 -14.31
CA ALA A 34 7.53 -18.19 -13.13
C ALA A 34 6.73 -19.00 -12.10
N LEU A 35 5.77 -19.82 -12.55
CA LEU A 35 4.97 -20.67 -11.67
C LEU A 35 5.80 -21.75 -10.97
N ALA A 36 6.81 -22.30 -11.66
CA ALA A 36 7.73 -23.27 -11.05
C ALA A 36 8.54 -22.64 -9.90
N ILE A 37 8.99 -21.39 -10.06
CA ILE A 37 9.76 -20.67 -9.03
C ILE A 37 8.89 -20.37 -7.80
N ILE A 38 7.65 -19.92 -8.02
CA ILE A 38 6.69 -19.63 -6.94
C ILE A 38 6.37 -20.90 -6.13
N GLY A 39 6.19 -22.04 -6.81
CA GLY A 39 5.95 -23.33 -6.14
C GLY A 39 7.09 -23.75 -5.21
N VAL A 40 8.34 -23.55 -5.63
CA VAL A 40 9.52 -23.85 -4.81
C VAL A 40 9.63 -22.90 -3.60
N LEU A 41 9.36 -21.62 -3.80
CA LEU A 41 9.37 -20.62 -2.73
C LEU A 41 8.31 -20.90 -1.67
N LEU A 42 7.07 -21.20 -2.08
CA LEU A 42 5.99 -21.54 -1.14
C LEU A 42 6.28 -22.83 -0.38
N PHE A 43 6.87 -23.83 -1.03
CA PHE A 43 7.27 -25.07 -0.36
C PHE A 43 8.32 -24.83 0.74
N PHE A 44 9.24 -23.89 0.53
CA PHE A 44 10.30 -23.58 1.50
C PHE A 44 9.87 -22.60 2.59
N LEU A 45 8.82 -21.80 2.36
CA LEU A 45 8.38 -20.71 3.25
C LEU A 45 7.17 -21.04 4.13
N ILE A 46 6.60 -22.25 4.04
CA ILE A 46 5.54 -22.70 4.98
C ILE A 46 6.20 -23.18 6.29
N PRO A 47 5.98 -22.48 7.43
CA PRO A 47 6.46 -22.93 8.73
C PRO A 47 5.75 -24.23 9.12
N ARG A 48 6.51 -25.25 9.49
CA ARG A 48 5.94 -26.44 10.15
C ARG A 48 5.74 -26.12 11.63
N ASP A 49 4.58 -25.59 11.97
CA ASP A 49 4.15 -25.48 13.36
C ASP A 49 3.88 -26.88 13.94
N GLY A 50 4.69 -27.24 14.93
CA GLY A 50 4.43 -28.35 15.82
C GLY A 50 4.29 -27.81 17.24
N GLU A 51 3.06 -27.74 17.73
CA GLU A 51 2.75 -27.64 19.15
C GLU A 51 1.68 -28.69 19.50
N PRO A 52 1.72 -29.28 20.70
CA PRO A 52 0.88 -28.77 21.78
C PRO A 52 1.57 -28.74 23.18
N ALA A 53 1.17 -27.74 23.98
CA ALA A 53 1.40 -27.55 25.42
C ALA A 53 0.55 -28.54 26.29
N PRO A 54 0.33 -28.31 27.61
CA PRO A 54 1.20 -28.09 28.78
C PRO A 54 0.96 -29.13 29.92
N THR A 55 1.86 -29.25 30.91
CA THR A 55 1.50 -29.83 32.24
C THR A 55 2.17 -29.09 33.40
N THR A 56 1.33 -28.51 34.26
CA THR A 56 1.66 -28.10 35.63
C THR A 56 1.74 -29.32 36.53
N SER A 57 2.80 -29.45 37.34
CA SER A 57 2.84 -30.34 38.51
C SER A 57 3.72 -29.71 39.59
N PRO A 58 3.20 -29.43 40.80
CA PRO A 58 4.03 -29.05 41.93
C PRO A 58 4.55 -30.32 42.61
N SER A 59 5.88 -30.46 42.71
CA SER A 59 6.47 -31.45 43.60
C SER A 59 7.62 -30.82 44.35
N ALA A 60 7.40 -30.62 45.66
CA ALA A 60 8.41 -30.25 46.61
C ALA A 60 9.40 -31.41 46.79
N SER A 61 10.70 -31.11 46.78
CA SER A 61 11.67 -31.95 47.49
C SER A 61 12.85 -31.09 47.93
N ALA A 62 13.01 -30.98 49.23
CA ALA A 62 14.16 -30.36 49.88
C ALA A 62 15.37 -31.31 49.78
N THR A 63 16.57 -30.78 49.54
CA THR A 63 17.82 -31.37 50.06
C THR A 63 18.91 -30.29 50.11
N THR A 64 19.48 -30.14 51.32
CA THR A 64 20.57 -29.27 51.73
C THR A 64 21.94 -29.75 51.22
N THR A 65 22.86 -28.83 50.90
CA THR A 65 24.28 -28.90 51.31
C THR A 65 24.93 -27.50 51.13
N PRO A 66 25.53 -26.91 52.18
CA PRO A 66 26.27 -25.64 52.09
C PRO A 66 27.74 -25.91 51.77
N THR A 67 28.39 -25.14 50.89
CA THR A 67 29.87 -25.03 50.87
C THR A 67 30.34 -23.75 50.17
N SER A 68 31.13 -23.00 50.94
CA SER A 68 32.20 -22.04 50.60
C SER A 68 31.89 -20.71 49.91
N THR A 69 31.84 -19.69 50.77
CA THR A 69 32.30 -18.31 50.58
C THR A 69 33.53 -18.15 49.68
N PRO A 70 33.48 -17.19 48.73
CA PRO A 70 34.62 -16.32 48.44
C PRO A 70 34.39 -14.88 48.90
N SER A 71 35.48 -14.27 49.34
CA SER A 71 35.68 -12.94 49.92
C SER A 71 35.05 -11.79 49.12
N PRO A 72 34.48 -10.73 49.75
CA PRO A 72 34.08 -9.54 49.04
C PRO A 72 35.32 -8.73 48.63
N THR A 73 35.62 -8.71 47.34
CA THR A 73 36.50 -7.70 46.74
C THR A 73 35.82 -6.34 46.85
N ALA A 74 36.45 -5.39 47.54
CA ALA A 74 36.02 -4.00 47.57
C ALA A 74 36.02 -3.46 46.13
N THR A 75 34.82 -3.34 45.54
CA THR A 75 34.64 -2.72 44.23
C THR A 75 34.59 -1.21 44.45
N ALA A 76 35.40 -0.49 43.68
CA ALA A 76 35.52 0.96 43.75
C ALA A 76 34.14 1.64 43.64
N THR A 77 33.86 2.56 44.56
CA THR A 77 32.70 3.44 44.50
C THR A 77 32.82 4.33 43.26
N SER A 78 32.04 4.04 42.21
CA SER A 78 31.88 4.91 41.06
C SER A 78 31.34 6.27 41.52
N ALA A 79 31.98 7.36 41.10
CA ALA A 79 31.49 8.71 41.31
C ALA A 79 30.05 8.84 40.77
N PRO A 80 29.17 9.65 41.40
CA PRO A 80 27.80 9.81 40.93
C PRO A 80 27.81 10.39 39.51
N THR A 81 27.18 9.68 38.58
CA THR A 81 26.88 10.18 37.24
C THR A 81 26.12 11.51 37.38
N PRO A 82 26.53 12.60 36.70
CA PRO A 82 25.73 13.82 36.69
C PRO A 82 24.32 13.50 36.19
N THR A 83 23.33 13.79 37.02
CA THR A 83 21.91 13.73 36.63
C THR A 83 21.71 14.74 35.52
N THR A 84 21.50 14.27 34.29
CA THR A 84 21.03 15.09 33.19
C THR A 84 19.68 15.69 33.58
N GLU A 85 19.61 17.01 33.64
CA GLU A 85 18.37 17.75 33.80
C GLU A 85 17.38 17.28 32.71
N PRO A 86 16.12 16.98 33.06
CA PRO A 86 15.14 16.57 32.07
C PRO A 86 14.98 17.67 31.02
N ALA A 87 15.13 17.31 29.75
CA ALA A 87 14.93 18.24 28.65
C ALA A 87 13.55 18.91 28.77
N PRO A 88 13.42 20.22 28.50
CA PRO A 88 12.15 20.92 28.61
C PRO A 88 11.11 20.24 27.72
N THR A 89 9.99 19.82 28.33
CA THR A 89 8.86 19.25 27.62
C THR A 89 8.29 20.31 26.68
N GLN A 90 8.30 20.04 25.37
CA GLN A 90 7.68 20.93 24.40
C GLN A 90 6.18 21.05 24.71
N PRO A 91 5.58 22.24 24.54
CA PRO A 91 4.13 22.41 24.69
C PRO A 91 3.38 21.51 23.69
N PRO A 92 2.21 20.96 24.07
CA PRO A 92 1.43 20.10 23.18
C PRO A 92 0.97 20.87 21.94
N VAL A 93 1.05 20.22 20.77
CA VAL A 93 0.49 20.76 19.52
C VAL A 93 -1.04 20.82 19.66
N PRO A 94 -1.69 21.97 19.37
CA PRO A 94 -3.14 22.07 19.40
C PRO A 94 -3.78 21.09 18.40
N ASP A 95 -4.83 20.40 18.82
CA ASP A 95 -5.66 19.56 17.95
C ASP A 95 -6.44 20.46 16.97
N PRO A 96 -6.30 20.29 15.64
CA PRO A 96 -7.05 21.09 14.68
C PRO A 96 -8.54 20.75 14.73
N ASP A 97 -9.40 21.75 14.55
CA ASP A 97 -10.81 21.51 14.28
C ASP A 97 -11.03 20.96 12.86
N LEU A 98 -12.17 20.27 12.68
CA LEU A 98 -12.49 19.56 11.43
C LEU A 98 -12.60 20.50 10.21
N ASP A 99 -13.03 21.75 10.40
CA ASP A 99 -13.14 22.72 9.30
C ASP A 99 -11.77 23.17 8.81
N THR A 100 -10.89 23.51 9.74
CA THR A 100 -9.49 23.85 9.47
C THR A 100 -8.78 22.68 8.77
N PHE A 101 -8.97 21.46 9.26
CA PHE A 101 -8.40 20.26 8.64
C PHE A 101 -8.95 20.02 7.23
N ARG A 102 -10.27 20.11 7.04
CA ARG A 102 -10.90 20.01 5.71
C ARG A 102 -10.27 21.00 4.73
N GLY A 103 -10.10 22.26 5.13
CA GLY A 103 -9.48 23.28 4.29
C GLY A 103 -8.06 22.93 3.84
N GLN A 104 -7.30 22.19 4.65
CA GLN A 104 -5.95 21.74 4.31
C GLN A 104 -5.95 20.59 3.30
N VAL A 105 -6.85 19.61 3.45
CA VAL A 105 -6.85 18.40 2.61
C VAL A 105 -7.71 18.50 1.36
N GLN A 106 -8.72 19.38 1.36
CA GLN A 106 -9.69 19.50 0.27
C GLN A 106 -9.04 19.72 -1.11
N PRO A 107 -8.06 20.62 -1.29
CA PRO A 107 -7.44 20.83 -2.61
C PRO A 107 -6.84 19.55 -3.20
N ARG A 108 -6.20 18.73 -2.36
CA ARG A 108 -5.64 17.43 -2.77
C ARG A 108 -6.72 16.41 -3.08
N LEU A 109 -7.80 16.35 -2.30
CA LEU A 109 -8.92 15.43 -2.54
C LEU A 109 -9.71 15.79 -3.81
N ASP A 110 -9.82 17.08 -4.13
CA ASP A 110 -10.42 17.57 -5.37
C ASP A 110 -9.52 17.30 -6.58
N ASP A 111 -8.20 17.44 -6.42
CA ASP A 111 -7.24 17.04 -7.45
C ASP A 111 -7.25 15.53 -7.68
N ALA A 112 -7.29 14.73 -6.61
CA ALA A 112 -7.35 13.27 -6.70
C ALA A 112 -8.60 12.77 -7.46
N THR A 113 -9.73 13.44 -7.27
CA THR A 113 -10.98 13.13 -7.99
C THR A 113 -10.83 13.41 -9.49
N ARG A 114 -10.23 14.56 -9.83
CA ARG A 114 -9.92 14.91 -11.23
C ARG A 114 -8.88 13.97 -11.82
N GLY A 115 -7.86 13.58 -11.06
CA GLY A 115 -6.83 12.63 -11.48
C GLY A 115 -7.42 11.27 -11.83
N LEU A 116 -8.29 10.71 -10.98
CA LEU A 116 -8.97 9.45 -11.29
C LEU A 116 -9.88 9.54 -12.53
N GLN A 117 -10.53 10.69 -12.74
CA GLN A 117 -11.28 10.93 -13.97
C GLN A 117 -10.36 11.00 -15.20
N LEU A 118 -9.21 11.67 -15.09
CA LEU A 118 -8.22 11.74 -16.17
C LEU A 118 -7.63 10.36 -16.51
N VAL A 119 -7.42 9.50 -15.51
CA VAL A 119 -7.01 8.10 -15.71
C VAL A 119 -8.06 7.34 -16.53
N LYS A 120 -9.35 7.57 -16.25
CA LYS A 120 -10.47 6.99 -17.01
C LYS A 120 -10.48 7.45 -18.46
N ASP A 121 -10.25 8.74 -18.68
CA ASP A 121 -10.37 9.38 -19.99
C ASP A 121 -9.10 9.22 -20.86
N ASN A 122 -7.93 9.04 -20.24
CA ASN A 122 -6.63 9.02 -20.90
C ASN A 122 -5.77 7.85 -20.40
N MET A 123 -6.09 6.63 -20.86
CA MET A 123 -5.41 5.42 -20.39
C MET A 123 -3.90 5.40 -20.66
N ASP A 124 -3.41 6.07 -21.71
CA ASP A 124 -1.99 6.12 -22.06
C ASP A 124 -1.13 6.88 -21.02
N LEU A 125 -1.71 7.87 -20.34
CA LEU A 125 -1.05 8.65 -19.28
C LEU A 125 -1.40 8.14 -17.88
N GLY A 126 -2.27 7.15 -17.77
CA GLY A 126 -2.88 6.73 -16.51
C GLY A 126 -1.86 6.28 -15.47
N ALA A 127 -0.83 5.53 -15.87
CA ALA A 127 0.21 5.09 -14.94
C ALA A 127 0.94 6.26 -14.24
N GLN A 128 1.31 7.30 -15.00
CA GLN A 128 1.95 8.51 -14.46
C GLN A 128 1.01 9.29 -13.54
N ILE A 129 -0.28 9.38 -13.90
CA ILE A 129 -1.28 10.04 -13.06
C ILE A 129 -1.46 9.26 -11.75
N VAL A 130 -1.52 7.93 -11.80
CA VAL A 130 -1.60 7.07 -10.62
C VAL A 130 -0.39 7.23 -9.71
N ASP A 131 0.83 7.36 -10.27
CA ASP A 131 2.03 7.65 -9.47
C ASP A 131 1.90 9.00 -8.72
N SER A 132 1.34 10.04 -9.36
CA SER A 132 1.04 11.31 -8.69
C SER A 132 0.03 11.15 -7.57
N LEU A 133 -1.06 10.40 -7.82
CA LEU A 133 -2.09 10.13 -6.82
C LEU A 133 -1.54 9.36 -5.62
N GLN A 134 -0.59 8.46 -5.82
CA GLN A 134 0.08 7.75 -4.72
C GLN A 134 0.91 8.69 -3.85
N ASN A 135 1.61 9.66 -4.45
CA ASN A 135 2.33 10.69 -3.71
C ASN A 135 1.36 11.59 -2.92
N ASP A 136 0.21 11.93 -3.50
CA ASP A 136 -0.82 12.68 -2.78
C ASP A 136 -1.43 11.88 -1.62
N ALA A 137 -1.67 10.58 -1.80
CA ALA A 137 -2.13 9.71 -0.73
C ALA A 137 -1.11 9.63 0.42
N ALA A 138 0.19 9.59 0.13
CA ALA A 138 1.24 9.66 1.15
C ALA A 138 1.19 11.00 1.89
N ALA A 139 1.06 12.12 1.18
CA ALA A 139 0.95 13.44 1.80
C ALA A 139 -0.32 13.59 2.67
N LEU A 140 -1.45 12.98 2.25
CA LEU A 140 -2.67 12.91 3.05
C LEU A 140 -2.47 12.09 4.33
N SER A 141 -1.70 11.00 4.25
CA SER A 141 -1.35 10.18 5.41
C SER A 141 -0.46 10.91 6.41
N ASP A 142 0.41 11.79 5.94
CA ASP A 142 1.31 12.61 6.78
C ASP A 142 0.61 13.84 7.38
N THR A 143 -0.61 14.14 6.95
CA THR A 143 -1.36 15.30 7.47
C THR A 143 -2.01 14.93 8.80
N PRO A 144 -1.68 15.62 9.91
CA PRO A 144 -2.25 15.32 11.22
C PRO A 144 -3.75 15.62 11.24
N ALA A 145 -4.56 14.56 11.39
CA ALA A 145 -6.01 14.66 11.47
C ALA A 145 -6.47 15.04 12.88
N PRO A 146 -7.64 15.70 13.01
CA PRO A 146 -8.30 15.92 14.29
C PRO A 146 -8.48 14.61 15.06
N SER A 147 -8.27 14.65 16.38
CA SER A 147 -8.40 13.44 17.22
C SER A 147 -9.78 12.75 17.11
N SER A 148 -10.82 13.49 16.75
CA SER A 148 -12.17 12.96 16.54
C SER A 148 -12.32 12.01 15.35
N ILE A 149 -11.39 12.07 14.37
CA ILE A 149 -11.43 11.25 13.15
C ILE A 149 -10.08 10.60 12.82
N SER A 150 -9.08 10.67 13.71
CA SER A 150 -7.70 10.28 13.38
C SER A 150 -7.59 8.84 12.87
N ASP A 151 -8.27 7.92 13.56
CA ASP A 151 -8.21 6.49 13.26
C ASP A 151 -8.92 6.21 11.92
N ASP A 152 -10.18 6.67 11.79
CA ASP A 152 -10.97 6.56 10.57
C ASP A 152 -10.26 7.18 9.35
N TRP A 153 -9.63 8.34 9.54
CA TRP A 153 -8.84 9.02 8.50
C TRP A 153 -7.67 8.16 8.05
N SER A 154 -6.85 7.69 9.00
CA SER A 154 -5.67 6.89 8.70
C SER A 154 -6.03 5.58 8.00
N ASP A 155 -7.11 4.92 8.43
CA ASP A 155 -7.63 3.70 7.82
C ASP A 155 -8.18 3.95 6.41
N ALA A 156 -8.94 5.02 6.20
CA ALA A 156 -9.50 5.35 4.90
C ALA A 156 -8.42 5.75 3.89
N VAL A 157 -7.43 6.56 4.30
CA VAL A 157 -6.29 6.94 3.45
C VAL A 157 -5.44 5.72 3.11
N SER A 158 -5.19 4.82 4.07
CA SER A 158 -4.47 3.57 3.82
C SER A 158 -5.19 2.67 2.82
N GLN A 159 -6.51 2.54 2.94
CA GLN A 159 -7.33 1.82 1.96
C GLN A 159 -7.25 2.47 0.58
N TYR A 160 -7.34 3.79 0.50
CA TYR A 160 -7.21 4.52 -0.76
C TYR A 160 -5.84 4.30 -1.42
N ALA A 161 -4.75 4.45 -0.66
CA ALA A 161 -3.39 4.17 -1.13
C ALA A 161 -3.23 2.72 -1.61
N SER A 162 -3.79 1.75 -0.89
CA SER A 162 -3.80 0.35 -1.30
C SER A 162 -4.51 0.15 -2.64
N LYS A 163 -5.66 0.79 -2.86
CA LYS A 163 -6.40 0.72 -4.14
C LYS A 163 -5.68 1.39 -5.29
N LEU A 164 -4.96 2.49 -5.03
CA LEU A 164 -4.05 3.06 -6.03
C LEU A 164 -2.89 2.11 -6.35
N GLY A 165 -2.39 1.35 -5.37
CA GLY A 165 -1.40 0.29 -5.59
C GLY A 165 -1.92 -0.82 -6.51
N GLU A 166 -3.15 -1.29 -6.28
CA GLU A 166 -3.82 -2.28 -7.14
C GLU A 166 -4.00 -1.74 -8.57
N LEU A 167 -4.43 -0.49 -8.71
CA LEU A 167 -4.57 0.18 -10.00
C LEU A 167 -3.22 0.31 -10.73
N ARG A 168 -2.15 0.68 -10.01
CA ARG A 168 -0.81 0.77 -10.58
C ARG A 168 -0.29 -0.58 -11.05
N ALA A 169 -0.53 -1.63 -10.27
CA ALA A 169 -0.19 -2.99 -10.65
C ALA A 169 -0.98 -3.44 -11.89
N ALA A 170 -2.25 -3.04 -12.02
CA ALA A 170 -3.03 -3.35 -13.22
C ALA A 170 -2.43 -2.71 -14.49
N TYR A 171 -1.90 -1.49 -14.39
CA TYR A 171 -1.11 -0.87 -15.46
C TYR A 171 0.16 -1.66 -15.79
N ASP A 172 0.95 -2.06 -14.79
CA ASP A 172 2.19 -2.81 -15.02
C ASP A 172 1.95 -4.18 -15.68
N ASN A 173 0.87 -4.84 -15.28
CA ASN A 173 0.51 -6.17 -15.78
C ASN A 173 -0.31 -6.12 -17.07
N GLY A 174 -0.73 -4.93 -17.52
CA GLY A 174 -1.60 -4.76 -18.69
C GLY A 174 -2.96 -5.46 -18.54
N THR A 175 -3.49 -5.51 -17.32
CA THR A 175 -4.79 -6.16 -17.01
C THR A 175 -5.95 -5.17 -17.17
N ASP A 176 -7.18 -5.66 -17.00
CA ASP A 176 -8.35 -4.78 -16.94
C ASP A 176 -8.20 -3.71 -15.84
N LEU A 177 -8.47 -2.46 -16.21
CA LEU A 177 -8.29 -1.29 -15.35
C LEU A 177 -9.60 -0.84 -14.69
N GLN A 178 -10.76 -1.30 -15.16
CA GLN A 178 -12.06 -0.80 -14.68
C GLN A 178 -12.28 -1.12 -13.20
N ALA A 179 -12.16 -2.39 -12.82
CA ALA A 179 -12.37 -2.80 -11.43
C ALA A 179 -11.46 -2.07 -10.41
N PRO A 180 -10.13 -1.99 -10.61
CA PRO A 180 -9.26 -1.27 -9.67
C PRO A 180 -9.49 0.25 -9.70
N LEU A 181 -9.86 0.83 -10.85
CA LEU A 181 -10.19 2.25 -10.96
C LEU A 181 -11.45 2.60 -10.16
N ASP A 182 -12.51 1.81 -10.28
CA ASP A 182 -13.75 1.98 -9.53
C ASP A 182 -13.53 1.78 -8.01
N ALA A 183 -12.67 0.82 -7.65
CA ALA A 183 -12.28 0.58 -6.26
C ALA A 183 -11.51 1.79 -5.67
N ALA A 184 -10.56 2.35 -6.42
CA ALA A 184 -9.83 3.55 -6.02
C ALA A 184 -10.75 4.77 -5.88
N GLY A 185 -11.69 4.96 -6.81
CA GLY A 185 -12.70 6.02 -6.73
C GLY A 185 -13.61 5.88 -5.51
N SER A 186 -14.05 4.65 -5.22
CA SER A 186 -14.87 4.37 -4.03
C SER A 186 -14.11 4.60 -2.72
N ALA A 187 -12.82 4.23 -2.67
CA ALA A 187 -11.99 4.49 -1.51
C ALA A 187 -11.75 6.00 -1.30
N LEU A 188 -11.49 6.76 -2.36
CA LEU A 188 -11.37 8.22 -2.29
C LEU A 188 -12.66 8.88 -1.77
N GLN A 189 -13.83 8.42 -2.22
CA GLN A 189 -15.11 8.90 -1.73
C GLN A 189 -15.28 8.70 -0.22
N LYS A 190 -14.80 7.58 0.34
CA LYS A 190 -14.80 7.37 1.80
C LYS A 190 -13.92 8.39 2.52
N VAL A 191 -12.71 8.66 2.01
CA VAL A 191 -11.81 9.68 2.58
C VAL A 191 -12.48 11.06 2.58
N ARG A 192 -13.13 11.42 1.47
CA ARG A 192 -13.87 12.68 1.35
C ARG A 192 -15.05 12.76 2.32
N ALA A 193 -15.81 11.68 2.49
CA ALA A 193 -16.96 11.65 3.38
C ALA A 193 -16.59 11.92 4.84
N LEU A 194 -15.42 11.47 5.32
CA LEU A 194 -14.94 11.72 6.68
C LEU A 194 -14.74 13.21 6.99
N VAL A 195 -14.37 13.99 5.97
CA VAL A 195 -14.23 15.44 6.09
C VAL A 195 -15.50 16.18 5.63
N GLY A 196 -16.56 15.48 5.23
CA GLY A 196 -17.83 16.10 4.80
C GLY A 196 -17.79 16.70 3.39
N LEU A 197 -17.08 16.06 2.46
CA LEU A 197 -16.90 16.46 1.05
C LEU A 197 -17.50 15.46 0.06
#